data_AF-A0A2V4P2F2-F1
#
_entry.id   AF-A0A2V4P2F2-F1
#
_cell.length_a   1.000
_cell.length_b   1.000
_cell.length_c   1.000
_cell.angle_alpha   90.00
_cell.angle_beta   90.00
_cell.angle_gamma   90.00
#
_symmetry.space_group_name_H-M   'P 1'
#
loop_
_entity.id
_entity.type
_entity.pdbx_description
1 polymer ?
#
loop_
_entity_poly.entity_id
_entity_poly.type
_entity_poly.pdbx_seq_one_letter_code
_entity_poly.pdbx_strand_id
1 'polypeptide(L)'
;MDTAAQPPVPDPERILLDTPWAELRHAYGPAADTALLLVELLDERAEVQAQALGQLEMSVLHQESIYSSTAPAALFVAGALVYPQTLAAHESTYPWDDRTRPLRAALLEWLGSIAASVGYYDGDEGGPGRVDRADLDACRAARPALYRAVAGYLADRDPVVREAAVGAAGVLLKAPELRDRIPAAADRLRSVATGDGTRRERAAAVLVLAGWAQDTAEWLTDPDPAVRACAALAPFPADDPRPTAVLLAALADPRAGLPIDRAAFGALLTDR
;
A
#
# COMPACT_ATOMS: atom_id res chain seq x y z
N MET A 1 -22.92 17.61 -12.36
CA MET A 1 -23.09 16.30 -11.69
C MET A 1 -22.37 16.44 -10.37
N ASP A 2 -23.11 16.41 -9.27
CA ASP A 2 -22.63 16.77 -7.93
C ASP A 2 -21.33 16.05 -7.59
N THR A 3 -20.25 16.82 -7.46
CA THR A 3 -19.04 16.38 -6.77
C THR A 3 -19.42 16.34 -5.30
N ALA A 4 -20.03 15.23 -4.86
CA ALA A 4 -20.24 14.99 -3.43
C ALA A 4 -18.89 15.24 -2.75
N ALA A 5 -18.82 16.26 -1.90
CA ALA A 5 -17.60 16.65 -1.24
C ALA A 5 -17.08 15.44 -0.47
N GLN A 6 -15.99 14.86 -0.97
CA GLN A 6 -15.33 13.69 -0.43
C GLN A 6 -15.08 13.91 1.07
N PRO A 7 -15.38 12.94 1.96
CA PRO A 7 -15.12 13.10 3.38
C PRO A 7 -13.65 13.48 3.62
N PRO A 8 -13.38 14.37 4.59
CA PRO A 8 -12.02 14.76 4.94
C PRO A 8 -11.25 13.55 5.50
N VAL A 9 -9.92 13.60 5.42
CA VAL A 9 -9.08 12.66 6.19
C VAL A 9 -9.40 12.90 7.67
N PRO A 10 -9.75 11.85 8.46
CA PRO A 10 -10.11 12.04 9.85
C PRO A 10 -8.97 12.60 10.68
N ASP A 11 -9.32 13.38 11.69
CA ASP A 11 -8.38 13.87 12.70
C ASP A 11 -7.90 12.69 13.57
N PRO A 12 -6.59 12.37 13.58
CA PRO A 12 -6.07 11.22 14.31
C PRO A 12 -6.31 11.32 15.83
N GLU A 13 -6.31 12.52 16.42
CA GLU A 13 -6.62 12.71 17.84
C GLU A 13 -8.06 12.29 18.15
N ARG A 14 -9.00 12.69 17.29
CA ARG A 14 -10.39 12.27 17.41
C ARG A 14 -10.57 10.77 17.23
N ILE A 15 -9.89 10.16 16.26
CA ILE A 15 -9.93 8.69 16.10
C ILE A 15 -9.45 8.01 17.38
N LEU A 16 -8.36 8.50 17.98
CA LEU A 16 -7.81 7.92 19.19
C LEU A 16 -8.79 8.00 20.37
N LEU A 17 -9.44 9.15 20.57
CA LEU A 17 -10.33 9.42 21.70
C LEU A 17 -11.75 8.86 21.53
N ASP A 18 -12.31 8.93 20.32
CA ASP A 18 -13.70 8.56 20.04
C ASP A 18 -13.86 7.04 19.78
N THR A 19 -12.76 6.31 19.55
CA THR A 19 -12.80 4.87 19.28
C THR A 19 -12.80 4.06 20.59
N PRO A 20 -13.79 3.17 20.83
CA PRO A 20 -13.84 2.32 22.02
C PRO A 20 -12.88 1.13 21.89
N TRP A 21 -11.57 1.36 21.91
CA TRP A 21 -10.53 0.35 21.64
C TRP A 21 -10.66 -0.95 22.45
N ALA A 22 -11.11 -0.86 23.70
CA ALA A 22 -11.32 -2.03 24.56
C ALA A 22 -12.49 -2.94 24.13
N GLU A 23 -13.43 -2.42 23.34
CA GLU A 23 -14.54 -3.19 22.76
C GLU A 23 -14.17 -3.81 21.41
N LEU A 24 -13.14 -3.27 20.75
CA LEU A 24 -12.59 -3.79 19.51
C LEU A 24 -11.65 -4.97 19.77
N ARG A 25 -11.37 -5.70 18.71
CA ARG A 25 -10.49 -6.87 18.68
C ARG A 25 -9.45 -6.74 17.59
N HIS A 26 -8.30 -7.35 17.86
CA HIS A 26 -7.22 -7.64 16.93
C HIS A 26 -6.83 -9.14 17.08
N ALA A 27 -5.75 -9.59 16.45
CA ALA A 27 -5.35 -11.01 16.44
C ALA A 27 -5.21 -11.68 17.81
N TYR A 28 -4.78 -10.94 18.83
CA TYR A 28 -4.49 -11.47 20.16
C TYR A 28 -5.60 -11.23 21.19
N GLY A 29 -6.79 -10.83 20.78
CA GLY A 29 -7.92 -10.55 21.70
C GLY A 29 -8.38 -9.09 21.65
N PRO A 30 -8.84 -8.52 22.78
CA PRO A 30 -9.25 -7.12 22.87
C PRO A 30 -8.12 -6.16 22.45
N ALA A 31 -8.45 -5.09 21.75
CA ALA A 31 -7.50 -4.15 21.14
C ALA A 31 -7.22 -2.91 22.01
N ALA A 32 -7.33 -3.02 23.34
CA ALA A 32 -7.17 -1.90 24.25
C ALA A 32 -5.76 -1.28 24.22
N ASP A 33 -4.76 -2.09 23.89
CA ASP A 33 -3.35 -1.70 23.70
C ASP A 33 -3.08 -0.98 22.37
N THR A 34 -3.92 -1.18 21.36
CA THR A 34 -3.76 -0.56 20.02
C THR A 34 -3.70 0.95 20.10
N ALA A 35 -4.49 1.58 20.98
CA ALA A 35 -4.47 3.03 21.18
C ALA A 35 -3.08 3.54 21.59
N LEU A 36 -2.40 2.83 22.49
CA LEU A 36 -1.06 3.18 22.94
C LEU A 36 -0.05 3.03 21.80
N LEU A 37 -0.10 1.92 21.05
CA LEU A 37 0.78 1.70 19.89
C LEU A 37 0.62 2.82 18.84
N LEU A 38 -0.60 3.30 18.60
CA LEU A 38 -0.84 4.41 17.66
C LEU A 38 -0.23 5.74 18.14
N VAL A 39 -0.25 6.01 19.45
CA VAL A 39 0.45 7.17 20.03
C VAL A 39 1.96 7.01 19.90
N GLU A 40 2.48 5.81 20.13
CA GLU A 40 3.92 5.50 20.05
C GLU A 40 4.51 5.64 18.64
N LEU A 41 3.70 5.55 17.58
CA LEU A 41 4.12 5.93 16.22
C LEU A 41 4.56 7.41 16.11
N LEU A 42 4.14 8.25 17.05
CA LEU A 42 4.45 9.67 17.11
C LEU A 42 5.42 10.02 18.25
N ASP A 43 6.07 9.02 18.88
CA ASP A 43 7.17 9.24 19.83
C ASP A 43 8.36 9.91 19.10
N GLU A 44 9.21 10.62 19.84
CA GLU A 44 10.41 11.24 19.29
C GLU A 44 11.53 10.22 19.00
N ARG A 45 11.45 9.04 19.61
CA ARG A 45 12.43 7.97 19.54
C ARG A 45 12.10 6.96 18.43
N ALA A 46 13.00 6.83 17.46
CA ALA A 46 12.84 5.96 16.30
C ALA A 46 12.64 4.48 16.67
N GLU A 47 13.30 4.00 17.73
CA GLU A 47 13.17 2.62 18.19
C GLU A 47 11.77 2.29 18.73
N VAL A 48 11.09 3.27 19.32
CA VAL A 48 9.71 3.13 19.80
C VAL A 48 8.77 3.08 18.63
N GLN A 49 8.93 4.00 17.67
CA GLN A 49 8.13 4.04 16.46
C GLN A 49 8.25 2.72 15.68
N ALA A 50 9.47 2.19 15.56
CA ALA A 50 9.72 0.91 14.89
C ALA A 50 9.04 -0.25 15.61
N GLN A 51 9.17 -0.34 16.94
CA GLN A 51 8.50 -1.35 17.73
C GLN A 51 6.97 -1.26 17.62
N ALA A 52 6.42 -0.04 17.68
CA ALA A 52 4.99 0.21 17.58
C ALA A 52 4.42 -0.25 16.23
N LEU A 53 5.08 0.12 15.11
CA LEU A 53 4.66 -0.33 13.78
C LEU A 53 4.75 -1.86 13.66
N GLY A 54 5.84 -2.47 14.14
CA GLY A 54 5.98 -3.93 14.15
C GLY A 54 4.87 -4.63 14.94
N GLN A 55 4.48 -4.09 16.11
CA GLN A 55 3.37 -4.63 16.89
C GLN A 55 2.00 -4.42 16.22
N LEU A 56 1.77 -3.29 15.55
CA LEU A 56 0.55 -3.05 14.78
C LEU A 56 0.43 -4.03 13.61
N GLU A 57 1.52 -4.30 12.90
CA GLU A 57 1.56 -5.33 11.85
C GLU A 57 1.26 -6.73 12.40
N MET A 58 1.85 -7.10 13.54
CA MET A 58 1.60 -8.38 14.19
C MET A 58 0.19 -8.54 14.74
N SER A 59 -0.51 -7.46 15.11
CA SER A 59 -1.78 -7.53 15.83
C SER A 59 -2.98 -7.13 14.96
N VAL A 60 -2.93 -5.96 14.33
CA VAL A 60 -4.03 -5.33 13.59
C VAL A 60 -4.14 -5.83 12.14
N LEU A 61 -3.06 -6.43 11.60
CA LEU A 61 -3.02 -7.04 10.27
C LEU A 61 -2.32 -8.41 10.29
N HIS A 62 -2.50 -9.17 11.37
CA HIS A 62 -1.84 -10.47 11.55
C HIS A 62 -2.19 -11.43 10.40
N GLN A 63 -1.17 -11.91 9.69
CA GLN A 63 -1.35 -12.78 8.52
C GLN A 63 -2.38 -12.23 7.54
N GLU A 64 -2.36 -10.91 7.33
CA GLU A 64 -3.24 -10.20 6.38
C GLU A 64 -4.74 -10.33 6.69
N SER A 65 -5.09 -10.73 7.92
CA SER A 65 -6.48 -10.83 8.38
C SER A 65 -7.05 -9.48 8.82
N ILE A 66 -8.35 -9.28 8.62
CA ILE A 66 -9.07 -8.06 9.00
C ILE A 66 -9.77 -8.27 10.35
N TYR A 67 -9.69 -7.25 11.21
CA TYR A 67 -10.33 -7.22 12.52
C TYR A 67 -11.07 -5.89 12.72
N SER A 68 -11.98 -5.86 13.71
CA SER A 68 -12.71 -4.64 14.09
C SER A 68 -11.83 -3.41 14.42
N SER A 69 -10.56 -3.61 14.83
CA SER A 69 -9.61 -2.51 15.04
C SER A 69 -8.89 -2.04 13.77
N THR A 70 -8.94 -2.79 12.66
CA THR A 70 -8.18 -2.50 11.43
C THR A 70 -8.60 -1.19 10.78
N ALA A 71 -9.91 -0.95 10.60
CA ALA A 71 -10.42 0.28 10.01
C ALA A 71 -10.04 1.55 10.81
N PRO A 72 -10.31 1.66 12.12
CA PRO A 72 -9.94 2.85 12.88
C PRO A 72 -8.42 3.05 12.96
N ALA A 73 -7.61 1.98 13.08
CA ALA A 73 -6.16 2.10 13.07
C ALA A 73 -5.63 2.63 11.73
N ALA A 74 -6.18 2.16 10.59
CA ALA A 74 -5.83 2.68 9.27
C ALA A 74 -6.17 4.17 9.12
N LEU A 75 -7.35 4.59 9.60
CA LEU A 75 -7.77 5.99 9.57
C LEU A 75 -6.89 6.89 10.44
N PHE A 76 -6.49 6.42 11.63
CA PHE A 76 -5.52 7.12 12.47
C PHE A 76 -4.21 7.33 11.70
N VAL A 77 -3.62 6.25 11.15
CA VAL A 77 -2.35 6.33 10.44
C VAL A 77 -2.45 7.26 9.23
N ALA A 78 -3.53 7.20 8.46
CA ALA A 78 -3.78 8.12 7.35
C ALA A 78 -3.78 9.59 7.78
N GLY A 79 -4.39 9.91 8.92
CA GLY A 79 -4.35 11.25 9.52
C GLY A 79 -2.97 11.63 10.04
N ALA A 80 -2.22 10.67 10.58
CA ALA A 80 -0.91 10.87 11.19
C ALA A 80 0.23 11.10 10.18
N LEU A 81 0.07 10.73 8.90
CA LEU A 81 1.11 10.88 7.87
C LEU A 81 1.65 12.32 7.77
N VAL A 82 0.82 13.32 8.07
CA VAL A 82 1.19 14.75 7.97
C VAL A 82 2.18 15.18 9.07
N TYR A 83 2.27 14.43 10.16
CA TYR A 83 3.08 14.82 11.30
C TYR A 83 4.58 14.69 11.01
N PRO A 84 5.41 15.65 11.44
CA PRO A 84 6.85 15.64 11.18
C PRO A 84 7.57 14.45 11.81
N GLN A 85 7.05 13.86 12.88
CA GLN A 85 7.59 12.66 13.54
C GLN A 85 7.70 11.48 12.57
N THR A 86 6.80 11.41 11.58
CA THR A 86 6.84 10.37 10.54
C THR A 86 8.01 10.54 9.55
N LEU A 87 8.81 11.61 9.64
CA LEU A 87 10.05 11.77 8.86
C LEU A 87 11.24 11.01 9.46
N ALA A 88 11.14 10.53 10.70
CA ALA A 88 12.23 9.83 11.36
C ALA A 88 12.65 8.57 10.57
N ALA A 89 13.93 8.23 10.64
CA ALA A 89 14.44 6.99 10.05
C ALA A 89 13.81 5.79 10.77
N HIS A 90 13.26 4.88 10.00
CA HIS A 90 12.63 3.64 10.44
C HIS A 90 13.43 2.46 9.89
N GLU A 91 13.73 1.54 10.79
CA GLU A 91 14.25 0.20 10.50
C GLU A 91 13.20 -0.81 10.98
N SER A 92 12.93 -1.81 10.15
CA SER A 92 11.92 -2.81 10.49
C SER A 92 12.37 -3.66 11.67
N THR A 93 11.43 -4.04 12.54
CA THR A 93 11.68 -5.06 13.57
C THR A 93 11.80 -6.47 13.00
N TYR A 94 11.42 -6.66 11.73
CA TYR A 94 11.48 -7.96 11.07
C TYR A 94 12.82 -8.20 10.39
N PRO A 95 13.44 -9.37 10.58
CA PRO A 95 14.80 -9.64 10.10
C PRO A 95 14.92 -9.77 8.57
N TRP A 96 13.81 -9.82 7.85
CA TRP A 96 13.79 -9.94 6.38
C TRP A 96 13.60 -8.59 5.66
N ASP A 97 13.37 -7.50 6.40
CA ASP A 97 13.31 -6.15 5.84
C ASP A 97 14.49 -5.33 6.40
N ASP A 98 15.58 -5.29 5.65
CA ASP A 98 16.82 -4.58 5.99
C ASP A 98 16.82 -3.10 5.55
N ARG A 99 15.68 -2.60 5.04
CA ARG A 99 15.59 -1.24 4.50
C ARG A 99 15.46 -0.22 5.63
N THR A 100 16.38 0.75 5.65
CA THR A 100 16.17 2.02 6.35
C THR A 100 15.40 2.99 5.45
N ARG A 101 14.27 3.51 5.93
CA ARG A 101 13.41 4.46 5.20
C ARG A 101 12.70 5.42 6.15
N PRO A 102 12.14 6.56 5.72
CA PRO A 102 11.30 7.37 6.59
C PRO A 102 10.11 6.55 7.11
N LEU A 103 9.74 6.70 8.39
CA LEU A 103 8.57 6.03 8.97
C LEU A 103 7.32 6.25 8.11
N ARG A 104 7.17 7.44 7.52
CA ARG A 104 6.08 7.76 6.60
C ARG A 104 5.99 6.79 5.43
N ALA A 105 7.12 6.39 4.85
CA ALA A 105 7.13 5.41 3.77
C ALA A 105 6.65 4.03 4.27
N ALA A 106 7.11 3.60 5.45
CA ALA A 106 6.66 2.35 6.07
C ALA A 106 5.15 2.38 6.41
N LEU A 107 4.63 3.51 6.90
CA LEU A 107 3.19 3.68 7.16
C LEU A 107 2.36 3.67 5.88
N LEU A 108 2.86 4.25 4.78
CA LEU A 108 2.22 4.18 3.47
C LEU A 108 2.17 2.73 2.95
N GLU A 109 3.27 1.98 3.07
CA GLU A 109 3.32 0.55 2.74
C GLU A 109 2.30 -0.23 3.58
N TRP A 110 2.24 0.02 4.89
CA TRP A 110 1.28 -0.61 5.79
C TRP A 110 -0.19 -0.35 5.39
N LEU A 111 -0.53 0.91 5.04
CA LEU A 111 -1.85 1.25 4.49
C LEU A 111 -2.12 0.52 3.17
N GLY A 112 -1.10 0.34 2.32
CA GLY A 112 -1.18 -0.47 1.11
C GLY A 112 -1.48 -1.95 1.39
N SER A 113 -0.84 -2.53 2.40
CA SER A 113 -1.09 -3.91 2.85
C SER A 113 -2.51 -4.08 3.39
N ILE A 114 -3.03 -3.12 4.16
CA ILE A 114 -4.44 -3.14 4.57
C ILE A 114 -5.35 -3.10 3.34
N ALA A 115 -5.11 -2.20 2.39
CA ALA A 115 -5.91 -2.10 1.18
C ALA A 115 -5.88 -3.40 0.37
N ALA A 116 -4.73 -4.07 0.31
CA ALA A 116 -4.55 -5.36 -0.34
C ALA A 116 -5.39 -6.46 0.33
N SER A 117 -5.31 -6.58 1.65
CA SER A 117 -6.10 -7.53 2.43
C SER A 117 -7.60 -7.32 2.21
N VAL A 118 -8.08 -6.08 2.21
CA VAL A 118 -9.50 -5.80 1.94
C VAL A 118 -9.86 -6.15 0.49
N GLY A 119 -8.98 -5.85 -0.47
CA GLY A 119 -9.16 -6.18 -1.88
C GLY A 119 -9.26 -7.69 -2.15
N TYR A 120 -8.53 -8.51 -1.39
CA TYR A 120 -8.64 -9.98 -1.47
C TYR A 120 -10.08 -10.47 -1.24
N TYR A 121 -10.80 -9.87 -0.28
CA TYR A 121 -12.20 -10.20 0.01
C TYR A 121 -13.22 -9.55 -0.94
N ASP A 122 -12.80 -8.68 -1.86
CA ASP A 122 -13.70 -8.16 -2.91
C ASP A 122 -13.88 -9.16 -4.07
N GLY A 123 -12.87 -9.99 -4.33
CA GLY A 123 -12.89 -11.01 -5.38
C GLY A 123 -13.46 -12.37 -4.95
N ASP A 124 -13.54 -12.63 -3.64
CA ASP A 124 -13.93 -13.92 -3.09
C ASP A 124 -15.05 -13.76 -2.04
N GLU A 125 -16.30 -13.90 -2.47
CA GLU A 125 -17.47 -13.94 -1.57
C GLU A 125 -17.48 -15.16 -0.63
N GLY A 126 -16.53 -16.11 -0.78
CA GLY A 126 -16.49 -17.37 -0.05
C GLY A 126 -15.12 -17.80 0.46
N GLY A 127 -14.14 -16.90 0.54
CA GLY A 127 -12.76 -17.24 0.89
C GLY A 127 -12.61 -17.93 2.25
N PRO A 128 -11.59 -18.80 2.42
CA PRO A 128 -11.41 -19.56 3.64
C PRO A 128 -10.96 -18.63 4.79
N GLY A 129 -11.95 -18.15 5.56
CA GLY A 129 -11.74 -17.36 6.77
C GLY A 129 -13.00 -16.56 7.10
N ARG A 130 -13.56 -16.72 8.31
CA ARG A 130 -14.67 -15.87 8.78
C ARG A 130 -14.11 -14.51 9.18
N VAL A 131 -13.88 -13.62 8.21
CA VAL A 131 -13.85 -12.18 8.52
C VAL A 131 -15.27 -11.75 8.84
N ASP A 132 -15.44 -10.97 9.91
CA ASP A 132 -16.74 -10.38 10.19
C ASP A 132 -17.09 -9.40 9.08
N ARG A 133 -18.30 -9.53 8.51
CA ARG A 133 -18.77 -8.66 7.44
C ARG A 133 -18.77 -7.19 7.87
N ALA A 134 -19.07 -6.90 9.14
CA ALA A 134 -19.04 -5.54 9.66
C ALA A 134 -17.62 -4.94 9.63
N ASP A 135 -16.61 -5.73 9.99
CA ASP A 135 -15.20 -5.31 9.99
C ASP A 135 -14.70 -5.04 8.56
N LEU A 136 -15.08 -5.91 7.62
CA LEU A 136 -14.76 -5.74 6.21
C LEU A 136 -15.45 -4.50 5.61
N ASP A 137 -16.74 -4.30 5.90
CA ASP A 137 -17.50 -3.16 5.40
C ASP A 137 -16.96 -1.84 5.99
N ALA A 138 -16.51 -1.83 7.25
CA ALA A 138 -15.83 -0.68 7.85
C ALA A 138 -14.50 -0.36 7.12
N CYS A 139 -13.71 -1.37 6.77
CA CYS A 139 -12.48 -1.18 6.01
C CYS A 139 -12.75 -0.67 4.59
N ARG A 140 -13.79 -1.17 3.91
CA ARG A 140 -14.23 -0.65 2.60
C ARG A 140 -14.64 0.81 2.70
N ALA A 141 -15.42 1.17 3.71
CA ALA A 141 -15.85 2.55 3.95
C ALA A 141 -14.67 3.51 4.20
N ALA A 142 -13.54 3.02 4.73
CA ALA A 142 -12.34 3.82 4.95
C ALA A 142 -11.55 4.16 3.67
N ARG A 143 -11.63 3.34 2.62
CA ARG A 143 -10.79 3.45 1.40
C ARG A 143 -10.76 4.84 0.77
N PRO A 144 -11.88 5.57 0.60
CA PRO A 144 -11.84 6.90 0.00
C PRO A 144 -11.04 7.92 0.82
N ALA A 145 -11.03 7.80 2.14
CA ALA A 145 -10.23 8.65 3.03
C ALA A 145 -8.75 8.24 3.00
N LEU A 146 -8.46 6.93 3.02
CA LEU A 146 -7.10 6.40 2.90
C LEU A 146 -6.46 6.86 1.58
N TYR A 147 -7.15 6.70 0.46
CA TYR A 147 -6.64 7.15 -0.84
C TYR A 147 -6.37 8.64 -0.87
N ARG A 148 -7.25 9.46 -0.27
CA ARG A 148 -7.03 10.91 -0.20
C ARG A 148 -5.75 11.26 0.56
N ALA A 149 -5.49 10.60 1.69
CA ALA A 149 -4.28 10.79 2.46
C ALA A 149 -3.03 10.36 1.66
N VAL A 150 -3.06 9.16 1.08
CA VAL A 150 -1.96 8.60 0.28
C VAL A 150 -1.65 9.45 -0.96
N ALA A 151 -2.68 9.93 -1.68
CA ALA A 151 -2.52 10.68 -2.92
C ALA A 151 -1.70 11.98 -2.75
N GLY A 152 -1.71 12.58 -1.55
CA GLY A 152 -0.89 13.74 -1.22
C GLY A 152 0.61 13.47 -1.31
N TYR A 153 1.04 12.22 -1.16
CA TYR A 153 2.45 11.81 -1.13
C TYR A 153 2.97 11.28 -2.47
N LEU A 154 2.12 11.17 -3.50
CA LEU A 154 2.57 10.83 -4.86
C LEU A 154 3.52 11.88 -5.46
N ALA A 155 3.59 13.07 -4.86
CA ALA A 155 4.44 14.20 -5.25
C ALA A 155 5.53 14.52 -4.24
N ASP A 156 5.74 13.68 -3.23
CA ASP A 156 6.69 13.96 -2.15
C ASP A 156 8.11 14.21 -2.73
N ARG A 157 8.91 15.04 -2.05
CA ARG A 157 10.30 15.27 -2.45
C ARG A 157 11.17 14.03 -2.27
N ASP A 158 10.84 13.19 -1.30
CA ASP A 158 11.57 11.96 -1.03
C ASP A 158 11.12 10.84 -1.97
N PRO A 159 12.02 10.29 -2.82
CA PRO A 159 11.67 9.20 -3.75
C PRO A 159 11.16 7.94 -3.05
N VAL A 160 11.62 7.65 -1.82
CA VAL A 160 11.18 6.46 -1.06
C VAL A 160 9.74 6.64 -0.58
N VAL A 161 9.37 7.85 -0.18
CA VAL A 161 7.97 8.19 0.17
C VAL A 161 7.08 8.14 -1.07
N ARG A 162 7.55 8.65 -2.22
CA ARG A 162 6.79 8.56 -3.47
C ARG A 162 6.57 7.11 -3.89
N GLU A 163 7.60 6.27 -3.82
CA GLU A 163 7.50 4.83 -4.13
C GLU A 163 6.43 4.14 -3.28
N ALA A 164 6.47 4.33 -1.95
CA ALA A 164 5.48 3.77 -1.04
C ALA A 164 4.06 4.28 -1.33
N ALA A 165 3.92 5.57 -1.63
CA ALA A 165 2.64 6.16 -2.00
C ALA A 165 2.09 5.59 -3.33
N VAL A 166 2.95 5.35 -4.32
CA VAL A 166 2.59 4.70 -5.59
C VAL A 166 2.05 3.31 -5.34
N GLY A 167 2.72 2.50 -4.50
CA GLY A 167 2.24 1.16 -4.14
C GLY A 167 0.86 1.19 -3.47
N ALA A 168 0.70 2.01 -2.43
CA ALA A 168 -0.56 2.12 -1.69
C ALA A 168 -1.72 2.66 -2.56
N ALA A 169 -1.46 3.71 -3.36
CA ALA A 169 -2.45 4.24 -4.29
C ALA A 169 -2.81 3.21 -5.37
N GLY A 170 -1.82 2.45 -5.84
CA GLY A 170 -1.97 1.34 -6.79
C GLY A 170 -3.06 0.37 -6.37
N VAL A 171 -2.95 -0.12 -5.15
CA VAL A 171 -3.89 -1.10 -4.59
C VAL A 171 -5.24 -0.47 -4.27
N LEU A 172 -5.27 0.71 -3.63
CA LEU A 172 -6.52 1.40 -3.28
C LEU A 172 -7.39 1.71 -4.50
N LEU A 173 -6.79 2.11 -5.63
CA LEU A 173 -7.54 2.46 -6.85
C LEU A 173 -8.17 1.25 -7.55
N LYS A 174 -7.79 0.01 -7.20
CA LYS A 174 -8.48 -1.19 -7.70
C LYS A 174 -9.88 -1.36 -7.09
N ALA A 175 -10.16 -0.71 -5.97
CA ALA A 175 -11.47 -0.74 -5.33
C ALA A 175 -12.56 -0.14 -6.25
N PRO A 176 -13.74 -0.77 -6.41
CA PRO A 176 -14.77 -0.33 -7.36
C PRO A 176 -15.14 1.15 -7.26
N GLU A 177 -15.23 1.67 -6.04
CA GLU A 177 -15.59 3.06 -5.71
C GLU A 177 -14.49 4.09 -5.99
N LEU A 178 -13.28 3.66 -6.38
CA LEU A 178 -12.14 4.53 -6.70
C LEU A 178 -11.60 4.35 -8.13
N ARG A 179 -12.09 3.34 -8.88
CA ARG A 179 -11.59 3.01 -10.23
C ARG A 179 -11.71 4.16 -11.23
N ASP A 180 -12.66 5.07 -11.04
CA ASP A 180 -12.84 6.25 -11.88
C ASP A 180 -11.62 7.19 -11.90
N ARG A 181 -10.72 7.06 -10.92
CA ARG A 181 -9.50 7.87 -10.79
C ARG A 181 -8.28 7.26 -11.48
N ILE A 182 -8.36 6.00 -11.90
CA ILE A 182 -7.25 5.29 -12.56
C ILE A 182 -6.72 6.08 -13.77
N PRO A 183 -7.52 6.65 -14.68
CA PRO A 183 -6.98 7.37 -15.84
C PRO A 183 -6.03 8.52 -15.46
N ALA A 184 -6.46 9.40 -14.53
CA ALA A 184 -5.63 10.51 -14.08
C ALA A 184 -4.39 10.06 -13.30
N ALA A 185 -4.52 8.99 -12.50
CA ALA A 185 -3.38 8.39 -11.81
C ALA A 185 -2.40 7.73 -12.79
N ALA A 186 -2.89 7.07 -13.84
CA ALA A 186 -2.08 6.42 -14.85
C ALA A 186 -1.19 7.42 -15.59
N ASP A 187 -1.73 8.56 -16.04
CA ASP A 187 -0.95 9.62 -16.70
C ASP A 187 0.23 10.09 -15.83
N ARG A 188 -0.02 10.24 -14.53
CA ARG A 188 1.01 10.57 -13.55
C ARG A 188 2.06 9.46 -13.43
N LEU A 189 1.64 8.20 -13.32
CA LEU A 189 2.57 7.08 -13.20
C LEU A 189 3.39 6.86 -14.47
N ARG A 190 2.86 7.15 -15.67
CA ARG A 190 3.66 7.15 -16.90
C ARG A 190 4.80 8.17 -16.80
N SER A 191 4.51 9.37 -16.31
CA SER A 191 5.52 10.42 -16.09
C SER A 191 6.61 9.96 -15.12
N VAL A 192 6.22 9.31 -14.01
CA VAL A 192 7.15 8.72 -13.03
C VAL A 192 8.01 7.62 -13.68
N ALA A 193 7.41 6.71 -14.45
CA ALA A 193 8.12 5.62 -15.12
C ALA A 193 9.16 6.12 -16.14
N THR A 194 8.89 7.24 -16.82
CA THR A 194 9.82 7.87 -17.77
C THR A 194 10.83 8.84 -17.14
N GLY A 195 10.65 9.21 -15.88
CA GLY A 195 11.48 10.18 -15.17
C GLY A 195 12.86 9.65 -14.77
N ASP A 196 13.63 10.52 -14.11
CA ASP A 196 14.97 10.24 -13.54
C ASP A 196 14.93 9.78 -12.08
N GLY A 197 13.75 9.35 -11.61
CA GLY A 197 13.54 8.77 -10.29
C GLY A 197 14.33 7.48 -10.05
N THR A 198 14.26 6.96 -8.83
CA THR A 198 15.00 5.75 -8.48
C THR A 198 14.50 4.55 -9.30
N ARG A 199 15.36 3.54 -9.48
CA ARG A 199 14.98 2.27 -10.11
C ARG A 199 13.70 1.69 -9.48
N ARG A 200 13.59 1.72 -8.16
CA ARG A 200 12.44 1.18 -7.43
C ARG A 200 11.16 1.98 -7.70
N GLU A 201 11.25 3.30 -7.65
CA GLU A 201 10.12 4.19 -7.93
C GLU A 201 9.57 3.97 -9.35
N ARG A 202 10.46 3.94 -10.35
CA ARG A 202 10.09 3.69 -11.75
C ARG A 202 9.46 2.31 -11.93
N ALA A 203 10.06 1.28 -11.34
CA ALA A 203 9.55 -0.09 -11.40
C ALA A 203 8.18 -0.22 -10.71
N ALA A 204 7.98 0.43 -9.56
CA ALA A 204 6.70 0.45 -8.85
C ALA A 204 5.59 1.11 -9.71
N ALA A 205 5.88 2.24 -10.35
CA ALA A 205 4.93 2.89 -11.25
C ALA A 205 4.49 1.98 -12.41
N VAL A 206 5.45 1.31 -13.05
CA VAL A 206 5.14 0.37 -14.14
C VAL A 206 4.38 -0.86 -13.65
N LEU A 207 4.71 -1.39 -12.46
CA LEU A 207 3.96 -2.51 -11.90
C LEU A 207 2.50 -2.13 -11.62
N VAL A 208 2.26 -0.95 -11.06
CA VAL A 208 0.91 -0.47 -10.80
C VAL A 208 0.13 -0.29 -12.11
N LEU A 209 0.74 0.29 -13.14
CA LEU A 209 0.14 0.39 -14.48
C LEU A 209 -0.23 -1.00 -15.03
N ALA A 210 0.67 -1.97 -14.92
CA ALA A 210 0.42 -3.36 -15.33
C ALA A 210 -0.73 -3.99 -14.54
N GLY A 211 -0.79 -3.77 -13.22
CA GLY A 211 -1.87 -4.26 -12.34
C GLY A 211 -3.24 -3.65 -12.63
N TRP A 212 -3.27 -2.45 -13.22
CA TRP A 212 -4.50 -1.83 -13.75
C TRP A 212 -4.80 -2.17 -15.21
N ALA A 213 -4.11 -3.17 -15.78
CA ALA A 213 -4.21 -3.57 -17.18
C ALA A 213 -3.99 -2.43 -18.17
N GLN A 214 -3.15 -1.44 -17.82
CA GLN A 214 -2.72 -0.39 -18.75
C GLN A 214 -1.68 -0.92 -19.72
N ASP A 215 -1.61 -0.33 -20.93
CA ASP A 215 -0.55 -0.67 -21.89
C ASP A 215 0.82 -0.25 -21.35
N THR A 216 1.70 -1.24 -21.19
CA THR A 216 3.09 -1.09 -20.72
C THR A 216 4.13 -1.46 -21.77
N ALA A 217 3.73 -1.66 -23.04
CA ALA A 217 4.61 -2.17 -24.10
C ALA A 217 5.89 -1.33 -24.28
N GLU A 218 5.80 -0.01 -24.10
CA GLU A 218 6.93 0.92 -24.22
C GLU A 218 8.09 0.61 -23.26
N TRP A 219 7.80 0.05 -22.09
CA TRP A 219 8.81 -0.27 -21.07
C TRP A 219 9.40 -1.67 -21.20
N LEU A 220 8.95 -2.50 -22.16
CA LEU A 220 9.55 -3.82 -22.42
C LEU A 220 11.00 -3.71 -22.91
N THR A 221 11.41 -2.53 -23.41
CA THR A 221 12.77 -2.23 -23.87
C THR A 221 13.51 -1.24 -22.97
N ASP A 222 12.98 -0.95 -21.76
CA ASP A 222 13.64 -0.05 -20.81
C ASP A 222 15.08 -0.52 -20.52
N PRO A 223 16.06 0.38 -20.35
CA PRO A 223 17.42 -0.02 -19.97
C PRO A 223 17.45 -0.78 -18.63
N ASP A 224 16.54 -0.49 -17.70
CA ASP A 224 16.50 -1.12 -16.39
C ASP A 224 15.76 -2.48 -16.42
N PRO A 225 16.40 -3.59 -16.01
CA PRO A 225 15.77 -4.91 -16.01
C PRO A 225 14.55 -5.03 -15.09
N ALA A 226 14.49 -4.31 -13.97
CA ALA A 226 13.32 -4.34 -13.10
C ALA A 226 12.11 -3.67 -13.76
N VAL A 227 12.34 -2.55 -14.44
CA VAL A 227 11.27 -1.84 -15.16
C VAL A 227 10.70 -2.71 -16.27
N ARG A 228 11.58 -3.38 -17.04
CA ARG A 228 11.14 -4.38 -18.04
C ARG A 228 10.34 -5.51 -17.41
N ALA A 229 10.81 -6.08 -16.30
CA ALA A 229 10.13 -7.17 -15.61
C ALA A 229 8.73 -6.75 -15.13
N CYS A 230 8.58 -5.56 -14.55
CA CYS A 230 7.29 -5.01 -14.18
C CYS A 230 6.37 -4.82 -15.40
N ALA A 231 6.92 -4.28 -16.51
CA ALA A 231 6.16 -4.06 -17.72
C ALA A 231 5.58 -5.38 -18.25
N ALA A 232 6.40 -6.43 -18.28
CA ALA A 232 6.04 -7.75 -18.77
C ALA A 232 4.96 -8.48 -17.93
N LEU A 233 4.57 -7.93 -16.77
CA LEU A 233 3.46 -8.41 -15.97
C LEU A 233 2.11 -7.78 -16.37
N ALA A 234 2.03 -6.95 -17.40
CA ALA A 234 0.74 -6.55 -17.95
C ALA A 234 0.11 -7.70 -18.78
N PRO A 235 -1.22 -7.71 -18.98
CA PRO A 235 -1.85 -8.64 -19.89
C PRO A 235 -1.54 -8.28 -21.36
N PHE A 236 -0.61 -9.01 -21.98
CA PHE A 236 -0.30 -8.89 -23.41
C PHE A 236 -1.01 -9.97 -24.24
N PRO A 237 -1.18 -9.76 -25.56
CA PRO A 237 -1.59 -10.81 -26.48
C PRO A 237 -0.70 -12.06 -26.36
N ALA A 238 -1.31 -13.25 -26.36
CA ALA A 238 -0.60 -14.51 -26.13
C ALA A 238 0.46 -14.84 -27.21
N ASP A 239 0.37 -14.22 -28.37
CA ASP A 239 1.30 -14.35 -29.50
C ASP A 239 2.49 -13.38 -29.44
N ASP A 240 2.50 -12.43 -28.51
CA ASP A 240 3.67 -11.57 -28.28
C ASP A 240 4.72 -12.29 -27.42
N PRO A 241 5.90 -12.65 -27.98
CA PRO A 241 6.90 -13.39 -27.22
C PRO A 241 7.71 -12.51 -26.26
N ARG A 242 7.65 -11.17 -26.41
CA ARG A 242 8.53 -10.24 -25.67
C ARG A 242 8.34 -10.32 -24.15
N PRO A 243 7.11 -10.30 -23.59
CA PRO A 243 6.92 -10.34 -22.13
C PRO A 243 7.48 -11.62 -21.52
N THR A 244 7.20 -12.77 -22.12
CA THR A 244 7.71 -14.07 -21.66
C THR A 244 9.23 -14.12 -21.67
N ALA A 245 9.87 -13.62 -22.74
CA ALA A 245 11.34 -13.56 -22.81
C ALA A 245 11.94 -12.67 -21.71
N VAL A 246 11.31 -11.52 -21.44
CA VAL A 246 11.72 -10.61 -20.36
C VAL A 246 11.60 -11.28 -18.98
N LEU A 247 10.48 -11.95 -18.70
CA LEU A 247 10.28 -12.64 -17.42
C LEU A 247 11.27 -13.79 -17.22
N LEU A 248 11.54 -14.59 -18.26
CA LEU A 248 12.55 -15.65 -18.20
C LEU A 248 13.95 -15.08 -17.93
N ALA A 249 14.31 -13.96 -18.56
CA ALA A 249 15.58 -13.29 -18.29
C ALA A 249 15.68 -12.76 -16.85
N ALA A 250 14.59 -12.20 -16.31
CA ALA A 250 14.53 -11.74 -14.93
C ALA A 250 14.65 -12.88 -13.91
N LEU A 251 14.10 -14.06 -14.21
CA LEU A 251 14.23 -15.26 -13.36
C LEU A 251 15.65 -15.86 -13.41
N ALA A 252 16.36 -15.72 -14.52
CA ALA A 252 17.73 -16.20 -14.67
C ALA A 252 18.75 -15.36 -13.89
N ASP A 253 18.46 -14.09 -13.62
CA ASP A 253 19.27 -13.22 -12.76
C ASP A 253 18.38 -12.52 -11.70
N PRO A 254 18.17 -13.15 -10.53
CA PRO A 254 17.34 -12.60 -9.47
C PRO A 254 17.86 -11.26 -8.92
N ARG A 255 19.15 -10.95 -9.06
CA ARG A 255 19.74 -9.67 -8.64
C ARG A 255 19.41 -8.53 -9.62
N ALA A 256 19.02 -8.89 -10.84
CA ALA A 256 18.41 -8.00 -11.81
C ALA A 256 16.88 -7.91 -11.67
N GLY A 257 16.26 -8.72 -10.79
CA GLY A 257 14.83 -8.86 -10.59
C GLY A 257 14.13 -7.77 -9.74
N LEU A 258 12.81 -7.92 -9.62
CA LEU A 258 11.83 -6.94 -9.13
C LEU A 258 12.15 -6.40 -7.72
N PRO A 259 12.20 -5.07 -7.51
CA PRO A 259 12.58 -4.48 -6.24
C PRO A 259 11.41 -4.26 -5.26
N ILE A 260 10.26 -4.90 -5.50
CA ILE A 260 8.97 -4.48 -4.94
C ILE A 260 8.60 -5.35 -3.73
N ASP A 261 8.01 -4.71 -2.72
CA ASP A 261 7.42 -5.38 -1.55
C ASP A 261 6.49 -6.53 -1.96
N ARG A 262 6.64 -7.70 -1.33
CA ARG A 262 5.86 -8.91 -1.62
C ARG A 262 4.35 -8.68 -1.48
N ALA A 263 3.91 -7.88 -0.51
CA ALA A 263 2.48 -7.67 -0.25
C ALA A 263 1.83 -6.83 -1.37
N ALA A 264 2.49 -5.74 -1.77
CA ALA A 264 2.05 -4.90 -2.88
C ALA A 264 2.10 -5.66 -4.23
N PHE A 265 3.12 -6.51 -4.42
CA PHE A 265 3.27 -7.31 -5.63
C PHE A 265 2.12 -8.29 -5.86
N GLY A 266 1.71 -9.03 -4.83
CA GLY A 266 0.58 -9.97 -4.91
C GLY A 266 -0.73 -9.25 -5.22
N ALA A 267 -1.05 -8.21 -4.45
CA ALA A 267 -2.33 -7.49 -4.55
C ALA A 267 -2.56 -6.78 -5.89
N LEU A 268 -1.49 -6.27 -6.51
CA LEU A 268 -1.60 -5.64 -7.83
C LEU A 268 -1.92 -6.66 -8.93
N LEU A 269 -1.52 -7.93 -8.76
CA LEU A 269 -1.63 -8.97 -9.78
C LEU A 269 -2.85 -9.91 -9.61
N THR A 270 -3.54 -9.89 -8.47
CA THR A 270 -4.62 -10.84 -8.11
C THR A 270 -6.01 -10.57 -8.70
N ASP A 271 -6.15 -9.76 -9.75
CA ASP A 271 -7.43 -9.55 -10.47
C ASP A 271 -7.46 -10.24 -11.87
N ARG A 272 -6.54 -11.19 -12.12
CA ARG A 272 -6.46 -11.93 -13.38
C ARG A 272 -7.34 -13.17 -13.43
#